data_AF-A0A8D8C0T5-F1
#
_entry.id   AF-A0A8D8C0T5-F1
#
_cell.length_a   1.000
_cell.length_b   1.000
_cell.length_c   1.000
_cell.angle_alpha   90.00
_cell.angle_beta   90.00
_cell.angle_gamma   90.00
#
_symmetry.space_group_name_H-M   'P 1'
#
loop_
_entity.id
_entity.type
_entity.pdbx_description
1 polymer ?
#
loop_
_entity_poly.entity_id
_entity_poly.type
_entity_poly.pdbx_seq_one_letter_code
_entity_poly.pdbx_strand_id
1 'polypeptide(L)'
;MWTATGAAAVRITWKCCFHRRKFPVVAAECLQQQQHPLLVVISLFRTKVTADWVGSRKKFRWEEEKREDGVKWNFLEHKGPVFAPPYDPLPENVKFEYDGKVMKLSQDTEEVAGFYARMIEHEYTSKDVFNDNFFKDWRKSMTSSEREKIKDLKKCNFKYMHAYFTDLSEKNRNRSKEEKLALKEQNEALAKEYGICN
;
A
#
# COMPACT_ATOMS: atom_id res chain seq x y z
N MET A 1 -18.43 15.77 48.12
CA MET A 1 -19.13 16.66 47.18
C MET A 1 -18.10 17.56 46.50
N TRP A 2 -17.42 17.04 45.46
CA TRP A 2 -16.69 17.81 44.44
C TRP A 2 -16.71 16.94 43.18
N THR A 3 -17.48 17.38 42.19
CA THR A 3 -17.60 16.77 40.86
C THR A 3 -16.54 17.37 39.95
N ALA A 4 -15.70 16.53 39.35
CA ALA A 4 -14.83 16.92 38.25
C ALA A 4 -15.20 16.10 37.01
N THR A 5 -15.87 16.79 36.09
CA THR A 5 -16.10 16.45 34.69
C THR A 5 -14.77 16.36 33.95
N GLY A 6 -14.59 15.39 33.06
CA GLY A 6 -13.36 15.32 32.25
C GLY A 6 -13.30 14.15 31.29
N ALA A 7 -14.03 14.24 30.19
CA ALA A 7 -13.88 13.38 29.03
C ALA A 7 -12.52 13.61 28.36
N ALA A 8 -11.78 12.54 28.03
CA ALA A 8 -10.97 12.39 26.80
C ALA A 8 -9.99 11.21 26.95
N ALA A 9 -10.37 10.02 26.48
CA ALA A 9 -9.41 8.96 26.16
C ALA A 9 -9.99 7.99 25.14
N VAL A 10 -10.17 8.44 23.89
CA VAL A 10 -10.23 7.53 22.74
C VAL A 10 -9.28 8.09 21.69
N ARG A 11 -7.99 7.90 21.93
CA ARG A 11 -6.92 8.10 20.94
C ARG A 11 -6.43 6.72 20.51
N ILE A 12 -6.45 6.52 19.19
CA ILE A 12 -5.63 5.56 18.43
C ILE A 12 -6.13 4.10 18.43
N THR A 13 -6.95 3.74 17.45
CA THR A 13 -6.96 2.36 16.90
C THR A 13 -7.41 2.32 15.44
N TRP A 14 -6.75 3.05 14.54
CA TRP A 14 -6.87 2.78 13.08
C TRP A 14 -5.56 2.92 12.30
N LYS A 15 -4.48 3.38 12.93
CA LYS A 15 -3.13 3.40 12.34
C LYS A 15 -2.34 2.10 12.52
N CYS A 16 -2.92 1.06 13.12
CA CYS A 16 -2.21 -0.18 13.49
C CYS A 16 -2.67 -1.47 12.81
N CYS A 17 -3.74 -1.50 12.01
CA CYS A 17 -4.15 -2.76 11.35
C CYS A 17 -3.31 -3.15 10.12
N PHE A 18 -2.35 -2.31 9.68
CA PHE A 18 -1.53 -2.60 8.50
C PHE A 18 -0.04 -2.78 8.81
N HIS A 19 0.33 -3.14 10.04
CA HIS A 19 1.71 -3.48 10.36
C HIS A 19 1.84 -4.76 11.21
N ARG A 20 2.39 -5.79 10.55
CA ARG A 20 2.87 -7.09 11.05
C ARG A 20 1.82 -8.09 11.56
N ARG A 21 1.60 -9.12 10.74
CA ARG A 21 2.00 -10.52 11.04
C ARG A 21 1.85 -11.42 9.79
N LYS A 22 3.02 -11.90 9.34
CA LYS A 22 3.35 -13.19 8.69
C LYS A 22 2.20 -13.97 8.01
N PHE A 23 2.24 -14.04 6.69
CA PHE A 23 1.59 -15.10 5.90
C PHE A 23 2.58 -16.26 5.67
N PRO A 24 2.19 -17.52 5.91
CA PRO A 24 2.99 -18.69 5.58
C PRO A 24 2.98 -18.97 4.07
N VAL A 25 4.17 -19.30 3.57
CA VAL A 25 4.46 -19.80 2.23
C VAL A 25 3.99 -21.26 2.17
N VAL A 26 2.90 -21.56 1.45
CA VAL A 26 2.66 -22.92 0.93
C VAL A 26 1.79 -22.89 -0.33
N ALA A 27 2.29 -23.59 -1.36
CA ALA A 27 1.56 -24.23 -2.46
C ALA A 27 0.84 -23.33 -3.49
N ALA A 28 1.63 -22.77 -4.42
CA ALA A 28 1.20 -22.55 -5.79
C ALA A 28 1.52 -23.81 -6.61
N GLU A 29 0.62 -24.79 -6.57
CA GLU A 29 0.54 -25.90 -7.51
C GLU A 29 -0.91 -25.99 -7.97
N CYS A 30 -1.15 -25.67 -9.23
CA CYS A 30 -2.18 -26.25 -10.12
C CYS A 30 -2.59 -25.23 -11.18
N LEU A 31 -1.87 -25.22 -12.30
CA LEU A 31 -2.45 -25.07 -13.65
C LEU A 31 -1.35 -25.38 -14.67
N GLN A 32 -1.16 -26.68 -14.85
CA GLN A 32 -0.25 -27.26 -15.81
C GLN A 32 -1.07 -27.97 -16.86
N GLN A 33 -1.47 -27.25 -17.91
CA GLN A 33 -1.76 -27.80 -19.23
C GLN A 33 -2.17 -26.65 -20.14
N GLN A 34 -1.27 -26.20 -21.01
CA GLN A 34 -1.38 -26.43 -22.46
C GLN A 34 0.02 -26.31 -23.07
N GLN A 35 0.49 -27.42 -23.66
CA GLN A 35 1.61 -27.49 -24.58
C GLN A 35 1.10 -27.18 -25.99
N HIS A 36 1.86 -26.43 -26.79
CA HIS A 36 2.11 -26.70 -28.22
C HIS A 36 3.27 -25.79 -28.73
N PRO A 37 3.90 -26.08 -29.88
CA PRO A 37 5.28 -26.56 -29.92
C PRO A 37 6.08 -25.90 -31.05
N LEU A 38 6.99 -24.98 -30.75
CA LEU A 38 7.99 -24.57 -31.73
C LEU A 38 9.35 -24.48 -31.03
N LEU A 39 9.97 -25.65 -30.90
CA LEU A 39 11.41 -25.77 -30.70
C LEU A 39 12.09 -25.83 -32.07
N VAL A 40 13.36 -25.43 -32.07
CA VAL A 40 14.30 -25.30 -33.20
C VAL A 40 14.10 -23.95 -33.90
N VAL A 41 14.87 -22.91 -33.60
CA VAL A 41 16.31 -22.79 -33.82
C VAL A 41 16.92 -21.75 -32.85
N ILE A 42 18.25 -21.78 -32.72
CA ILE A 42 19.14 -20.96 -31.86
C ILE A 42 19.57 -21.68 -30.57
N SER A 43 20.20 -22.85 -30.77
CA SER A 43 21.39 -23.18 -30.00
C SER A 43 22.56 -22.37 -30.56
N LEU A 44 23.46 -21.94 -29.68
CA LEU A 44 24.73 -21.22 -29.92
C LEU A 44 24.66 -19.69 -29.76
N PHE A 45 24.38 -19.24 -28.53
CA PHE A 45 25.11 -18.10 -27.96
C PHE A 45 25.22 -18.28 -26.44
N ARG A 46 25.87 -19.38 -26.04
CA ARG A 46 26.46 -19.55 -24.71
C ARG A 46 27.87 -18.97 -24.77
N THR A 47 27.97 -17.66 -24.66
CA THR A 47 29.24 -16.96 -24.43
C THR A 47 29.01 -15.76 -23.51
N LYS A 48 29.43 -15.96 -22.26
CA LYS A 48 30.07 -15.00 -21.37
C LYS A 48 29.53 -13.56 -21.41
N VAL A 49 28.58 -13.27 -20.52
CA VAL A 49 28.65 -12.09 -19.65
C VAL A 49 28.11 -12.46 -18.26
N THR A 50 28.82 -13.34 -17.56
CA THR A 50 28.83 -13.32 -16.09
C THR A 50 29.95 -12.35 -15.71
N ALA A 51 29.69 -11.06 -15.84
CA ALA A 51 30.59 -10.01 -15.40
C ALA A 51 29.97 -9.35 -14.17
N ASP A 52 30.55 -9.71 -13.03
CA ASP A 52 30.76 -8.89 -11.85
C ASP A 52 29.57 -8.09 -11.30
N TRP A 53 28.80 -8.77 -10.46
CA TRP A 53 28.28 -8.17 -9.23
C TRP A 53 28.79 -8.96 -8.03
N VAL A 54 30.11 -9.00 -7.83
CA VAL A 54 30.67 -9.31 -6.50
C VAL A 54 30.59 -8.03 -5.67
N GLY A 55 29.37 -7.66 -5.29
CA GLY A 55 29.18 -6.69 -4.21
C GLY A 55 29.76 -7.32 -2.94
N SER A 56 30.86 -6.76 -2.45
CA SER A 56 31.45 -7.11 -1.15
C SER A 56 30.40 -6.97 -0.06
N ARG A 57 29.67 -8.05 0.26
CA ARG A 57 28.94 -8.16 1.52
C ARG A 57 29.99 -8.17 2.61
N LYS A 58 30.23 -7.01 3.24
CA LYS A 58 30.97 -6.93 4.51
C LYS A 58 30.36 -7.95 5.45
N LYS A 59 31.06 -9.07 5.66
CA LYS A 59 30.68 -10.08 6.63
C LYS A 59 31.09 -9.53 8.00
N PHE A 60 30.26 -8.65 8.55
CA PHE A 60 30.43 -8.15 9.92
C PHE A 60 30.24 -9.35 10.84
N ARG A 61 31.31 -9.74 11.54
CA ARG A 61 31.30 -10.84 12.49
C ARG A 61 30.90 -10.24 13.84
N TRP A 62 29.66 -10.49 14.25
CA TRP A 62 29.05 -9.93 15.47
C TRP A 62 29.55 -10.52 16.79
N GLU A 63 30.62 -11.33 16.75
CA GLU A 63 31.29 -11.85 17.95
C GLU A 63 32.27 -10.79 18.46
N GLU A 64 31.75 -9.69 19.00
CA GLU A 64 32.50 -8.81 19.88
C GLU A 64 32.20 -9.15 21.34
N GLU A 65 33.11 -8.76 22.23
CA GLU A 65 32.94 -8.90 23.68
C GLU A 65 31.60 -8.28 24.13
N LYS A 66 30.93 -8.94 25.08
CA LYS A 66 29.65 -8.47 25.62
C LYS A 66 29.83 -7.05 26.17
N ARG A 67 29.13 -6.08 25.57
CA ARG A 67 29.02 -4.73 26.15
C ARG A 67 28.27 -4.78 27.48
N GLU A 68 28.52 -3.79 28.32
CA GLU A 68 27.81 -3.61 29.59
C GLU A 68 26.28 -3.63 29.41
N ASP A 69 25.60 -4.24 30.38
CA ASP A 69 24.16 -4.45 30.33
C ASP A 69 23.40 -3.12 30.26
N GLY A 70 22.75 -2.86 29.13
CA GLY A 70 21.83 -1.74 28.93
C GLY A 70 22.19 -0.77 27.80
N VAL A 71 23.45 -0.73 27.35
CA VAL A 71 23.88 0.18 26.26
C VAL A 71 23.79 -0.54 24.91
N LYS A 72 22.88 -0.06 24.04
CA LYS A 72 22.62 -0.67 22.72
C LYS A 72 23.50 -0.11 21.60
N TRP A 73 23.86 1.16 21.66
CA TRP A 73 24.69 1.87 20.69
C TRP A 73 25.31 3.10 21.34
N ASN A 74 26.50 3.48 20.90
CA ASN A 74 27.20 4.69 21.35
C ASN A 74 27.01 5.87 20.37
N PHE A 75 26.78 5.56 19.09
CA PHE A 75 26.55 6.52 18.03
C PHE A 75 25.47 5.95 17.08
N LEU A 76 24.53 6.79 16.68
CA LEU A 76 23.46 6.44 15.74
C LEU A 76 23.03 7.69 14.97
N GLU A 77 23.29 7.72 13.67
CA GLU A 77 22.83 8.79 12.78
C GLU A 77 21.95 8.21 11.67
N HIS A 78 20.77 8.77 11.45
CA HIS A 78 19.89 8.35 10.36
C HIS A 78 19.15 9.55 9.76
N LYS A 79 18.82 9.48 8.47
CA LYS A 79 18.17 10.58 7.71
C LYS A 79 16.64 10.68 7.92
N GLY A 80 16.13 10.13 9.01
CA GLY A 80 14.70 10.13 9.31
C GLY A 80 13.86 9.19 8.43
N PRO A 81 12.52 9.17 8.63
CA PRO A 81 11.60 8.37 7.83
C PRO A 81 11.26 9.05 6.50
N VAL A 82 11.07 8.24 5.45
CA VAL A 82 10.49 8.71 4.19
C VAL A 82 8.96 8.67 4.31
N PHE A 83 8.31 9.82 4.08
CA PHE A 83 6.85 9.93 4.11
C PHE A 83 6.23 9.44 2.80
N ALA A 84 4.98 8.97 2.89
CA ALA A 84 4.21 8.63 1.70
C ALA A 84 4.00 9.87 0.82
N PRO A 85 3.94 9.71 -0.51
CA PRO A 85 3.61 10.81 -1.40
C PRO A 85 2.22 11.38 -1.07
N PRO A 86 1.99 12.69 -1.31
CA PRO A 86 0.68 13.30 -1.11
C PRO A 86 -0.38 12.66 -2.01
N TYR A 87 -1.63 12.68 -1.57
CA TYR A 87 -2.76 12.14 -2.33
C TYR A 87 -3.04 12.98 -3.58
N ASP A 88 -3.14 12.30 -4.73
CA ASP A 88 -3.51 12.89 -6.01
C ASP A 88 -5.02 12.69 -6.25
N PRO A 89 -5.82 13.78 -6.36
CA PRO A 89 -7.27 13.68 -6.50
C PRO A 89 -7.70 12.95 -7.78
N LEU A 90 -8.87 12.33 -7.73
CA LEU A 90 -9.43 11.63 -8.86
C LEU A 90 -9.74 12.62 -10.01
N PRO A 91 -9.47 12.21 -11.26
CA PRO A 91 -9.81 13.01 -12.42
C PRO A 91 -11.34 13.12 -12.57
N GLU A 92 -11.82 14.23 -13.13
CA GLU A 92 -13.25 14.60 -13.15
C GLU A 92 -14.15 13.60 -13.90
N ASN A 93 -13.56 12.74 -14.73
CA ASN A 93 -14.27 11.66 -15.41
C ASN A 93 -14.75 10.56 -14.45
N VAL A 94 -14.11 10.40 -13.30
CA VAL A 94 -14.47 9.41 -12.29
C VAL A 94 -15.45 10.03 -11.31
N LYS A 95 -16.65 9.48 -11.28
CA LYS A 95 -17.77 10.01 -10.50
C LYS A 95 -18.09 9.09 -9.33
N PHE A 96 -18.45 9.68 -8.20
CA PHE A 96 -19.05 8.96 -7.09
C PHE A 96 -20.57 9.17 -7.12
N GLU A 97 -21.31 8.09 -6.88
CA GLU A 97 -22.76 8.09 -6.88
C GLU A 97 -23.32 7.64 -5.54
N TYR A 98 -24.32 8.38 -5.05
CA TYR A 98 -25.08 8.04 -3.86
C TYR A 98 -26.57 8.03 -4.20
N ASP A 99 -27.24 6.89 -4.00
CA ASP A 99 -28.67 6.73 -4.28
C ASP A 99 -29.05 7.15 -5.72
N GLY A 100 -28.18 6.82 -6.68
CA GLY A 100 -28.33 7.18 -8.10
C GLY A 100 -28.03 8.64 -8.44
N LYS A 101 -27.56 9.45 -7.49
CA LYS A 101 -27.16 10.84 -7.72
C LYS A 101 -25.64 10.97 -7.75
N VAL A 102 -25.12 11.56 -8.82
CA VAL A 102 -23.70 11.90 -8.94
C VAL A 102 -23.36 13.04 -7.99
N MET A 103 -22.32 12.85 -7.18
CA MET A 103 -21.80 13.88 -6.28
C MET A 103 -20.27 13.86 -6.23
N LYS A 104 -19.67 15.04 -6.18
CA LYS A 104 -18.23 15.20 -5.96
C LYS A 104 -17.95 15.23 -4.46
N LEU A 105 -16.98 14.44 -4.03
CA LEU A 105 -16.53 14.38 -2.64
C LEU A 105 -15.37 15.37 -2.42
N SER A 106 -15.18 15.78 -1.16
CA SER A 106 -13.99 16.49 -0.70
C SER A 106 -12.75 15.59 -0.78
N GLN A 107 -11.56 16.17 -0.92
CA GLN A 107 -10.29 15.43 -1.10
C GLN A 107 -10.05 14.38 -0.01
N ASP A 108 -10.22 14.74 1.26
CA ASP A 108 -10.03 13.83 2.40
C ASP A 108 -11.06 12.69 2.42
N THR A 109 -12.28 12.96 1.98
CA THR A 109 -13.35 11.96 1.88
C THR A 109 -13.13 11.02 0.71
N GLU A 110 -12.65 11.58 -0.40
CA GLU A 110 -12.35 10.88 -1.63
C GLU A 110 -11.18 9.91 -1.46
N GLU A 111 -10.10 10.31 -0.77
CA GLU A 111 -8.96 9.44 -0.48
C GLU A 111 -9.42 8.17 0.26
N VAL A 112 -10.22 8.35 1.31
CA VAL A 112 -10.74 7.23 2.11
C VAL A 112 -11.73 6.37 1.31
N ALA A 113 -12.58 6.99 0.50
CA ALA A 113 -13.46 6.27 -0.43
C ALA A 113 -12.66 5.48 -1.47
N GLY A 114 -11.53 6.01 -1.93
CA GLY A 114 -10.62 5.38 -2.87
C GLY A 114 -10.00 4.09 -2.32
N PHE A 115 -9.67 4.05 -1.03
CA PHE A 115 -9.21 2.82 -0.36
C PHE A 115 -10.26 1.72 -0.41
N TYR A 116 -11.52 2.05 -0.12
CA TYR A 116 -12.62 1.09 -0.20
C TYR A 116 -12.88 0.63 -1.63
N ALA A 117 -12.86 1.56 -2.60
CA ALA A 117 -13.07 1.26 -4.00
C ALA A 117 -12.05 0.23 -4.53
N ARG A 118 -10.76 0.33 -4.15
CA ARG A 118 -9.72 -0.63 -4.54
C ARG A 118 -9.92 -2.04 -3.98
N MET A 119 -10.72 -2.17 -2.92
CA MET A 119 -10.91 -3.43 -2.19
C MET A 119 -12.30 -4.04 -2.40
N ILE A 120 -13.14 -3.48 -3.29
CA ILE A 120 -14.55 -3.89 -3.41
C ILE A 120 -14.72 -5.39 -3.74
N GLU A 121 -13.82 -5.96 -4.51
CA GLU A 121 -13.83 -7.38 -4.91
C GLU A 121 -13.19 -8.32 -3.87
N HIS A 122 -12.60 -7.78 -2.81
CA HIS A 122 -11.92 -8.58 -1.79
C HIS A 122 -12.92 -9.14 -0.76
N GLU A 123 -12.67 -10.35 -0.24
CA GLU A 123 -13.44 -11.03 0.83
C GLU A 123 -13.61 -10.23 2.14
N TYR A 124 -12.99 -9.05 2.29
CA TYR A 124 -13.21 -8.20 3.46
C TYR A 124 -14.48 -7.38 3.33
N THR A 125 -14.91 -7.02 2.11
CA THR A 125 -16.10 -6.19 1.89
C THR A 125 -17.41 -6.95 2.03
N SER A 126 -17.35 -8.28 2.03
CA SER A 126 -18.49 -9.15 2.40
C SER A 126 -18.73 -9.23 3.91
N LYS A 127 -17.77 -8.78 4.74
CA LYS A 127 -17.87 -8.84 6.20
C LYS A 127 -18.51 -7.56 6.73
N ASP A 128 -19.69 -7.66 7.34
CA ASP A 128 -20.42 -6.52 7.88
C ASP A 128 -19.60 -5.74 8.92
N VAL A 129 -18.83 -6.44 9.77
CA VAL A 129 -17.95 -5.80 10.76
C VAL A 129 -16.91 -4.87 10.12
N PHE A 130 -16.42 -5.22 8.92
CA PHE A 130 -15.49 -4.35 8.19
C PHE A 130 -16.21 -3.12 7.65
N ASN A 131 -17.41 -3.30 7.08
CA ASN A 131 -18.24 -2.24 6.51
C ASN A 131 -18.68 -1.21 7.57
N ASP A 132 -19.08 -1.67 8.75
CA ASP A 132 -19.48 -0.79 9.86
C ASP A 132 -18.30 0.04 10.38
N ASN A 133 -17.14 -0.61 10.52
CA ASN A 133 -15.89 0.02 10.94
C ASN A 133 -15.42 1.05 9.91
N PHE A 134 -15.42 0.68 8.63
CA PHE A 134 -15.10 1.59 7.53
C PHE A 134 -16.03 2.81 7.53
N PHE A 135 -17.34 2.58 7.60
CA PHE A 135 -18.32 3.66 7.52
C PHE A 135 -18.19 4.64 8.69
N LYS A 136 -17.94 4.12 9.90
CA LYS A 136 -17.70 4.95 11.09
C LYS A 136 -16.48 5.84 10.94
N ASP A 137 -15.41 5.34 10.33
CA ASP A 137 -14.17 6.09 10.15
C ASP A 137 -14.21 7.03 8.96
N TRP A 138 -14.83 6.62 7.86
CA TRP A 138 -15.09 7.47 6.70
C TRP A 138 -15.94 8.68 7.07
N ARG A 139 -16.92 8.50 7.97
CA ARG A 139 -17.73 9.61 8.48
C ARG A 139 -16.92 10.69 9.22
N LYS A 140 -15.72 10.36 9.74
CA LYS A 140 -14.84 11.32 10.42
C LYS A 140 -14.06 12.20 9.45
N SER A 141 -13.70 11.69 8.27
CA SER A 141 -13.03 12.48 7.22
C SER A 141 -14.01 13.32 6.40
N MET A 142 -15.31 13.01 6.44
CA MET A 142 -16.36 13.80 5.80
C MET A 142 -16.57 15.19 6.40
N THR A 143 -16.88 16.14 5.52
CA THR A 143 -17.45 17.44 5.88
C THR A 143 -18.87 17.29 6.44
N SER A 144 -19.34 18.29 7.19
CA SER A 144 -20.69 18.26 7.80
C SER A 144 -21.80 18.06 6.77
N SER A 145 -21.69 18.70 5.59
CA SER A 145 -22.69 18.61 4.52
C SER A 145 -22.73 17.24 3.84
N GLU A 146 -21.58 16.58 3.68
CA GLU A 146 -21.49 15.22 3.14
C GLU A 146 -22.05 14.19 4.14
N ARG A 147 -21.76 14.39 5.43
CA ARG A 147 -22.20 13.53 6.52
C ARG A 147 -23.72 13.48 6.71
N GLU A 148 -24.41 14.56 6.33
CA GLU A 148 -25.87 14.63 6.35
C GLU A 148 -26.52 13.87 5.18
N LYS A 149 -25.86 13.88 4.01
CA LYS A 149 -26.33 13.21 2.79
C LYS A 149 -26.06 11.72 2.85
N ILE A 150 -24.83 11.33 3.20
CA ILE A 150 -24.36 9.95 3.19
C ILE A 150 -24.70 9.30 4.54
N LYS A 151 -25.78 8.53 4.57
CA LYS A 151 -26.28 7.85 5.78
C LYS A 151 -26.08 6.34 5.74
N ASP A 152 -26.17 5.74 4.56
CA ASP A 152 -26.10 4.29 4.38
C ASP A 152 -25.00 3.91 3.38
N LEU A 153 -24.08 3.03 3.78
CA LEU A 153 -23.04 2.52 2.88
C LEU A 153 -23.61 1.74 1.68
N LYS A 154 -24.74 1.03 1.88
CA LYS A 154 -25.38 0.22 0.83
C LYS A 154 -25.90 1.03 -0.36
N LYS A 155 -26.13 2.34 -0.17
CA LYS A 155 -26.59 3.26 -1.22
C LYS A 155 -25.43 3.93 -1.95
N CYS A 156 -24.19 3.75 -1.48
CA CYS A 156 -22.98 4.26 -2.11
C CYS A 156 -22.57 3.32 -3.26
N ASN A 157 -22.39 3.89 -4.44
CA ASN A 157 -21.91 3.16 -5.61
C ASN A 157 -20.44 3.53 -5.89
N PHE A 158 -19.55 2.59 -5.58
CA PHE A 158 -18.10 2.73 -5.78
C PHE A 158 -17.61 2.10 -7.10
N LYS A 159 -18.50 1.56 -7.94
CA LYS A 159 -18.11 0.81 -9.16
C LYS A 159 -17.29 1.65 -10.13
N TYR A 160 -17.64 2.93 -10.31
CA TYR A 160 -16.91 3.85 -11.20
C TYR A 160 -15.49 4.10 -10.70
N MET A 161 -15.31 4.29 -9.40
CA MET A 161 -13.99 4.46 -8.77
C MET A 161 -13.17 3.18 -8.88
N HIS A 162 -13.79 2.02 -8.64
CA HIS A 162 -13.13 0.72 -8.78
C HIS A 162 -12.63 0.50 -10.21
N ALA A 163 -13.46 0.73 -11.22
CA ALA A 163 -13.08 0.58 -12.62
C ALA A 163 -11.87 1.44 -13.00
N TYR A 164 -11.79 2.68 -12.51
CA TYR A 164 -10.64 3.54 -12.72
C TYR A 164 -9.36 2.97 -12.09
N PHE A 165 -9.42 2.47 -10.85
CA PHE A 165 -8.25 1.90 -10.19
C PHE A 165 -7.82 0.57 -10.82
N THR A 166 -8.76 -0.23 -11.33
CA THR A 166 -8.44 -1.44 -12.09
C THR A 166 -7.72 -1.10 -13.39
N ASP A 167 -8.23 -0.15 -14.17
CA ASP A 167 -7.57 0.35 -15.39
C ASP A 167 -6.19 0.95 -15.08
N LEU A 168 -6.05 1.72 -13.99
CA LEU A 168 -4.75 2.24 -13.54
C LEU A 168 -3.77 1.11 -13.19
N SER A 169 -4.23 0.06 -12.51
CA SER A 169 -3.43 -1.12 -12.18
C SER A 169 -2.99 -1.87 -13.45
N GLU A 170 -3.88 -2.03 -14.43
CA GLU A 170 -3.58 -2.66 -15.71
C GLU A 170 -2.58 -1.84 -16.53
N LYS A 171 -2.76 -0.52 -16.62
CA LYS A 171 -1.79 0.41 -17.22
C LYS A 171 -0.43 0.31 -16.54
N ASN A 172 -0.40 0.25 -15.21
CA ASN A 172 0.83 0.10 -14.44
C ASN A 172 1.54 -1.24 -14.71
N ARG A 173 0.76 -2.32 -14.84
CA ARG A 173 1.28 -3.64 -15.23
C ARG A 173 1.85 -3.63 -16.65
N ASN A 174 1.22 -2.88 -17.55
CA ASN A 174 1.56 -2.81 -18.97
C ASN A 174 2.60 -1.71 -19.32
N ARG A 175 3.16 -0.99 -18.33
CA ARG A 175 4.22 0.01 -18.56
C ARG A 175 5.42 -0.57 -19.30
N SER A 176 6.09 0.28 -20.08
CA SER A 176 7.28 -0.07 -20.85
C SER A 176 8.44 -0.47 -19.93
N LYS A 177 9.43 -1.17 -20.49
CA LYS A 177 10.62 -1.59 -19.73
C LYS A 177 11.44 -0.39 -19.25
N GLU A 178 11.50 0.67 -20.06
CA GLU A 178 12.26 1.90 -19.76
C GLU A 178 11.65 2.66 -18.57
N GLU A 179 10.33 2.86 -18.56
CA GLU A 179 9.63 3.53 -17.45
C GLU A 179 9.73 2.73 -16.14
N LYS A 180 9.64 1.39 -16.23
CA LYS A 180 9.82 0.50 -15.08
C LYS A 180 11.24 0.58 -14.52
N LEU A 181 12.25 0.65 -15.39
CA LEU A 181 13.65 0.77 -14.99
C LEU A 181 13.90 2.12 -14.29
N ALA A 182 13.43 3.22 -14.88
CA ALA A 182 13.57 4.56 -14.29
C ALA A 182 12.93 4.65 -12.90
N LEU A 183 11.73 4.09 -12.71
CA LEU A 183 11.08 4.06 -11.40
C LEU A 183 11.85 3.20 -10.39
N LYS A 184 12.46 2.10 -10.85
CA LYS A 184 13.29 1.25 -10.00
C LYS A 184 14.55 1.98 -9.55
N GLU A 185 15.23 2.69 -10.45
CA GLU A 185 16.43 3.48 -10.15
C GLU A 185 16.14 4.59 -9.13
N GLN A 186 15.01 5.30 -9.29
CA GLN A 186 14.56 6.31 -8.31
C GLN A 186 14.31 5.69 -6.92
N ASN A 187 13.63 4.54 -6.87
CA ASN A 187 13.39 3.83 -5.61
C ASN A 187 14.69 3.30 -4.97
N GLU A 188 15.63 2.82 -5.78
CA GLU A 188 16.94 2.37 -5.31
C GLU A 188 17.80 3.54 -4.79
N ALA A 189 17.71 4.73 -5.40
CA ALA A 189 18.38 5.93 -4.90
C ALA A 189 17.83 6.35 -3.52
N LEU A 190 16.50 6.36 -3.36
CA LEU A 190 15.86 6.62 -2.07
C LEU A 190 16.25 5.58 -1.02
N ALA A 191 16.28 4.29 -1.38
CA ALA A 191 16.66 3.22 -0.46
C ALA A 191 18.14 3.31 -0.03
N LYS A 192 19.04 3.76 -0.92
CA LYS A 192 20.45 3.97 -0.56
C LYS A 192 20.61 5.12 0.43
N GLU A 193 19.82 6.18 0.27
CA GLU A 193 19.92 7.36 1.12
C GLU A 193 19.25 7.16 2.49
N TYR A 194 18.03 6.63 2.52
CA TYR A 194 17.22 6.56 3.73
C TYR A 194 17.15 5.15 4.34
N GLY A 195 17.61 4.11 3.62
CA GLY A 195 17.54 2.72 4.06
C GLY A 195 18.71 2.28 4.94
N ILE A 196 19.75 3.11 5.10
CA ILE A 196 20.94 2.81 5.89
C ILE A 196 21.10 3.91 6.96
N CYS A 197 21.43 3.50 8.18
CA CYS A 197 21.87 4.40 9.24
C CYS A 197 23.41 4.49 9.18
N ASN A 198 23.96 5.70 9.31
CA ASN A 198 25.39 5.97 9.27
C ASN A 198 26.08 5.65 10.60
#